data_AF-A0P353-F1
#
_entry.id   AF-A0P353-F1
#
_cell.length_a   1.000
_cell.length_b   1.000
_cell.length_c   1.000
_cell.angle_alpha   90.00
_cell.angle_beta   90.00
_cell.angle_gamma   90.00
#
_symmetry.space_group_name_H-M   'P 1'
#
loop_
_entity.id
_entity.type
_entity.pdbx_description
1 polymer ?
#
loop_
_entity_poly.entity_id
_entity_poly.type
_entity_poly.pdbx_seq_one_letter_code
_entity_poly.pdbx_strand_id
1 'polypeptide(L)'
;MPDLSALLAPLKSPKAALAVFIFSAALLFAPFDRLGLTRPAFTTEYESFFVIILFLSAAILVVELLSKGWRLALRLYYARKRKKRVEETFLSLNLQELCVLWAMTRSGTKTIKGSFSNHLMLSLRQKGCLHLVSGLQSANQLHHAMPDDVFKIVSERGYDRMPDDFKNSVRFEDEVRNIVQAATDPSS
;
A
#
# COMPACT_ATOMS: atom_id res chain seq x y z
N MET A 1 17.35 -36.95 -31.32
CA MET A 1 17.52 -35.60 -30.74
C MET A 1 16.62 -35.51 -29.51
N PRO A 2 17.14 -35.15 -28.32
CA PRO A 2 16.30 -34.99 -27.14
C PRO A 2 15.33 -33.81 -27.34
N ASP A 3 14.08 -34.01 -26.93
CA ASP A 3 12.97 -33.09 -27.14
C ASP A 3 13.13 -31.86 -26.22
N LEU A 4 13.73 -30.79 -26.77
CA LEU A 4 14.00 -29.52 -26.05
C LEU A 4 12.74 -28.91 -25.43
N SER A 5 11.57 -29.21 -25.98
CA SER A 5 10.28 -28.74 -25.50
C SER A 5 9.96 -29.21 -24.07
N ALA A 6 10.31 -30.46 -23.73
CA ALA A 6 10.10 -31.05 -22.42
C ALA A 6 11.04 -30.46 -21.35
N LEU A 7 12.26 -30.08 -21.73
CA LEU A 7 13.25 -29.46 -20.85
C LEU A 7 12.96 -27.97 -20.60
N LEU A 8 12.31 -27.28 -21.54
CA LEU A 8 11.90 -25.88 -21.42
C LEU A 8 10.55 -25.70 -20.71
N ALA A 9 9.70 -26.72 -20.68
CA ALA A 9 8.43 -26.71 -19.96
C ALA A 9 8.53 -26.29 -18.46
N PRO A 10 9.49 -26.81 -17.65
CA PRO A 10 9.66 -26.39 -16.26
C PRO A 10 10.20 -24.97 -16.08
N LEU A 11 10.78 -24.34 -17.11
CA LEU A 11 11.27 -22.96 -17.03
C LEU A 11 10.15 -21.90 -17.11
N LYS A 12 8.90 -22.32 -17.37
CA LYS A 12 7.71 -21.45 -17.38
C LYS A 12 7.26 -20.99 -15.98
N SER A 13 7.76 -21.61 -14.91
CA SER A 13 7.43 -21.28 -13.53
C SER A 13 8.70 -20.97 -12.74
N PRO A 14 8.76 -19.88 -11.97
CA PRO A 14 9.95 -19.51 -11.21
C PRO A 14 10.31 -20.54 -10.12
N LYS A 15 9.32 -21.28 -9.59
CA LYS A 15 9.56 -22.36 -8.62
C LYS A 15 10.19 -23.59 -9.28
N ALA A 16 9.74 -23.93 -10.48
CA ALA A 16 10.29 -25.04 -11.24
C ALA A 16 11.66 -24.69 -11.83
N ALA A 17 11.89 -23.44 -12.25
CA ALA A 17 13.21 -22.93 -12.62
C ALA A 17 14.21 -23.00 -11.46
N LEU A 18 13.79 -22.74 -10.22
CA LEU A 18 14.63 -22.93 -9.02
C LEU A 18 15.02 -24.40 -8.81
N ALA A 19 14.05 -25.32 -8.93
CA ALA A 19 14.34 -26.74 -8.84
C ALA A 19 15.34 -27.18 -9.93
N VAL A 20 15.10 -26.78 -11.18
CA VAL A 20 15.99 -27.07 -12.33
C VAL A 20 17.40 -26.49 -12.10
N PHE A 21 17.50 -25.27 -11.55
CA PHE A 21 18.79 -24.66 -11.19
C PHE A 21 19.53 -25.49 -10.13
N ILE A 22 18.85 -25.90 -9.06
CA ILE A 22 19.47 -26.70 -7.99
C ILE A 22 19.91 -28.07 -8.51
N PHE A 23 19.06 -28.77 -9.28
CA PHE A 23 19.39 -30.07 -9.82
C PHE A 23 20.50 -30.03 -10.87
N SER A 24 20.50 -29.04 -11.76
CA SER A 24 21.59 -28.86 -12.74
C SER A 24 22.90 -28.46 -12.07
N ALA A 25 22.87 -27.59 -11.05
CA ALA A 25 24.05 -27.23 -10.27
C ALA A 25 24.59 -28.43 -9.49
N ALA A 26 23.71 -29.24 -8.89
CA ALA A 26 24.11 -30.45 -8.19
C ALA A 26 24.75 -31.47 -9.14
N LEU A 27 24.21 -31.66 -10.35
CA LEU A 27 24.77 -32.60 -11.32
C LEU A 27 26.13 -32.15 -11.89
N LEU A 28 26.35 -30.83 -12.02
CA LEU A 28 27.61 -30.27 -12.54
C LEU A 28 28.71 -30.13 -11.49
N PHE A 29 28.35 -29.77 -10.24
CA PHE A 29 29.31 -29.41 -9.20
C PHE A 29 29.33 -30.37 -8.01
N ALA A 30 28.54 -31.45 -8.00
CA ALA A 30 28.64 -32.44 -6.93
C ALA A 30 30.01 -33.12 -6.93
N PRO A 31 30.67 -33.23 -5.77
CA PRO A 31 31.98 -33.85 -5.66
C PRO A 31 31.84 -35.38 -5.60
N PHE A 32 31.39 -36.00 -6.69
CA PHE A 32 31.17 -37.45 -6.79
C PHE A 32 32.42 -38.25 -6.38
N ASP A 33 33.60 -37.77 -6.77
CA ASP A 33 34.90 -38.38 -6.43
C ASP A 33 35.20 -38.36 -4.92
N ARG A 34 34.74 -37.32 -4.19
CA ARG A 34 34.89 -37.26 -2.72
C ARG A 34 33.84 -38.07 -1.98
N LEU A 35 32.73 -38.40 -2.64
CA LEU A 35 31.64 -39.18 -2.09
C LEU A 35 31.79 -40.68 -2.39
N GLY A 36 32.86 -41.09 -3.10
CA GLY A 36 33.07 -42.48 -3.51
C GLY A 36 32.04 -42.99 -4.51
N LEU A 37 31.32 -42.08 -5.18
CA LEU A 37 30.29 -42.39 -6.17
C LEU A 37 30.88 -42.27 -7.57
N THR A 38 30.63 -43.25 -8.42
CA THR A 38 30.98 -43.16 -9.85
C THR A 38 30.11 -42.09 -10.51
N ARG A 39 30.76 -41.09 -11.12
CA ARG A 39 30.07 -40.05 -11.89
C ARG A 39 29.21 -40.72 -12.99
N PRO A 40 27.93 -40.35 -13.16
CA PRO A 40 27.07 -41.00 -14.14
C PRO A 40 27.56 -40.73 -15.57
N ALA A 41 27.61 -41.77 -16.42
CA ALA A 41 28.15 -41.68 -17.78
C ALA A 41 27.44 -40.62 -18.67
N PHE A 42 26.16 -40.35 -18.42
CA PHE A 42 25.41 -39.33 -19.16
C PHE A 42 25.80 -37.89 -18.78
N THR A 43 26.48 -37.66 -17.65
CA THR A 43 26.86 -36.30 -17.25
C THR A 43 27.99 -35.73 -18.08
N THR A 44 28.85 -36.58 -18.66
CA THR A 44 29.95 -36.17 -19.55
C THR A 44 29.46 -35.98 -20.99
N GLU A 45 28.48 -36.77 -21.44
CA GLU A 45 27.94 -36.67 -22.81
C GLU A 45 27.04 -35.44 -23.00
N TYR A 46 26.35 -34.99 -21.95
CA TYR A 46 25.40 -33.89 -21.99
C TYR A 46 25.82 -32.67 -21.16
N GLU A 47 27.09 -32.56 -20.79
CA GLU A 47 27.63 -31.49 -19.94
C GLU A 47 27.25 -30.09 -20.45
N SER A 48 27.43 -29.84 -21.75
CA SER A 48 27.06 -28.57 -22.40
C SER A 48 25.57 -28.25 -22.27
N PHE A 49 24.69 -29.25 -22.32
CA PHE A 49 23.24 -29.06 -22.14
C PHE A 49 22.89 -28.68 -20.70
N PHE A 50 23.53 -29.31 -19.71
CA PHE A 50 23.33 -28.96 -18.30
C PHE A 50 23.81 -27.54 -18.01
N VAL A 51 24.94 -27.11 -18.59
CA VAL A 51 25.45 -25.75 -18.45
C VAL A 51 24.47 -24.73 -19.04
N ILE A 52 23.94 -24.98 -20.24
CA ILE A 52 22.94 -24.09 -20.87
C ILE A 52 21.67 -23.97 -20.01
N ILE A 53 21.16 -25.09 -19.49
CA ILE A 53 19.97 -25.11 -18.63
C ILE A 53 20.23 -24.38 -17.30
N LEU A 54 21.43 -24.52 -16.73
CA LEU A 54 21.84 -23.80 -15.53
C LEU A 54 21.85 -22.29 -15.77
N PHE A 55 22.44 -21.82 -16.88
CA PHE A 55 22.43 -20.40 -17.24
C PHE A 55 21.02 -19.87 -17.48
N LEU A 56 20.17 -20.61 -18.18
CA LEU A 56 18.80 -20.18 -18.48
C LEU A 56 17.94 -20.08 -17.21
N SER A 57 18.05 -21.07 -16.32
CA SER A 57 17.35 -21.07 -15.03
C SER A 57 17.87 -19.97 -14.11
N ALA A 58 19.18 -19.71 -14.07
CA ALA A 58 19.76 -18.60 -13.34
C ALA A 58 19.24 -17.24 -13.83
N ALA A 59 19.19 -17.03 -15.15
CA ALA A 59 18.68 -15.79 -15.74
C ALA A 59 17.21 -15.52 -15.32
N ILE A 60 16.36 -16.53 -15.34
CA ILE A 60 14.95 -16.42 -14.91
C ILE A 60 14.84 -16.09 -13.42
N LEU A 61 15.67 -16.72 -12.58
CA LEU A 61 15.70 -16.42 -11.13
C LEU A 61 16.15 -15.00 -10.85
N VAL A 62 17.16 -14.50 -11.57
CA VAL A 62 17.63 -13.11 -11.44
C VAL A 62 16.53 -12.13 -11.82
N VAL A 63 15.83 -12.34 -12.94
CA VAL A 63 14.70 -11.50 -13.36
C VAL A 63 13.57 -11.51 -12.32
N GLU A 64 13.25 -12.67 -11.76
CA GLU A 64 12.22 -12.80 -10.72
C GLU A 64 12.61 -12.11 -9.40
N LEU A 65 13.88 -12.19 -9.01
CA LEU A 65 14.42 -11.48 -7.84
C LEU A 65 14.36 -9.97 -8.05
N LEU A 66 14.76 -9.48 -9.22
CA LEU A 66 14.65 -8.06 -9.57
C LEU A 66 13.19 -7.60 -9.59
N SER A 67 12.27 -8.39 -10.15
CA SER A 67 10.84 -8.04 -10.21
C SER A 67 10.21 -7.96 -8.82
N LYS A 68 10.58 -8.85 -7.91
CA LYS A 68 10.11 -8.85 -6.52
C LYS A 68 10.74 -7.71 -5.73
N GLY A 69 12.05 -7.52 -5.86
CA GLY A 69 12.79 -6.43 -5.23
C GLY A 69 12.22 -5.07 -5.65
N TRP A 70 11.97 -4.88 -6.94
CA TRP A 70 11.34 -3.67 -7.48
C TRP A 70 9.93 -3.44 -6.93
N ARG A 71 9.08 -4.47 -6.90
CA ARG A 71 7.72 -4.38 -6.33
C ARG A 71 7.74 -4.04 -4.85
N LEU A 72 8.64 -4.63 -4.07
CA LEU A 72 8.83 -4.31 -2.65
C LEU A 72 9.31 -2.87 -2.46
N ALA A 73 10.31 -2.44 -3.23
CA ALA A 73 10.83 -1.07 -3.20
C ALA A 73 9.73 -0.05 -3.56
N LEU A 74 8.95 -0.29 -4.61
CA LEU A 74 7.80 0.53 -4.99
C LEU A 74 6.78 0.61 -3.85
N ARG A 75 6.41 -0.52 -3.24
CA ARG A 75 5.45 -0.53 -2.12
C ARG A 75 5.94 0.33 -0.96
N LEU A 76 7.21 0.20 -0.58
CA LEU A 76 7.80 1.00 0.49
C LEU A 76 7.84 2.48 0.12
N TYR A 77 8.20 2.80 -1.11
CA TYR A 77 8.22 4.18 -1.62
C TYR A 77 6.82 4.81 -1.58
N TYR A 78 5.81 4.13 -2.14
CA TYR A 78 4.43 4.64 -2.13
C TYR A 78 3.85 4.71 -0.71
N ALA A 79 4.16 3.78 0.18
CA ALA A 79 3.75 3.84 1.58
C ALA A 79 4.34 5.08 2.28
N ARG A 80 5.64 5.35 2.09
CA ARG A 80 6.29 6.56 2.62
C ARG A 80 5.70 7.84 2.02
N LYS A 81 5.49 7.86 0.70
CA LYS A 81 4.89 9.00 0.00
C LYS A 81 3.46 9.27 0.47
N ARG A 82 2.66 8.22 0.71
CA ARG A 82 1.30 8.33 1.26
C ARG A 82 1.33 8.90 2.67
N LYS A 83 2.19 8.38 3.56
CA LYS A 83 2.35 8.92 4.92
C LYS A 83 2.72 10.40 4.91
N LYS A 84 3.71 10.78 4.09
CA LYS A 84 4.13 12.18 3.95
C LYS A 84 2.99 13.07 3.44
N ARG A 85 2.25 12.62 2.42
CA ARG A 85 1.09 13.35 1.90
C ARG A 85 0.02 13.56 2.98
N VAL A 86 -0.31 12.51 3.75
CA VAL A 86 -1.31 12.61 4.83
C VAL A 86 -0.85 13.63 5.88
N GLU A 87 0.44 13.66 6.21
CA GLU A 87 1.00 14.63 7.15
C GLU A 87 0.99 16.07 6.60
N GLU A 88 1.38 16.27 5.35
CA GLU A 88 1.27 17.57 4.67
C GLU A 88 -0.19 18.06 4.61
N THR A 89 -1.12 17.16 4.27
CA THR A 89 -2.55 17.45 4.28
C THR A 89 -3.01 17.85 5.69
N PHE A 90 -2.65 17.09 6.72
CA PHE A 90 -3.00 17.38 8.11
C PHE A 90 -2.49 18.75 8.58
N LEU A 91 -1.25 19.11 8.23
CA LEU A 91 -0.67 20.40 8.57
C LEU A 91 -1.31 21.58 7.83
N SER A 92 -1.89 21.32 6.65
CA SER A 92 -2.59 22.29 5.80
C SER A 92 -4.04 22.57 6.23
N LEU A 93 -4.55 21.85 7.24
CA LEU A 93 -5.92 22.01 7.71
C LEU A 93 -6.11 23.34 8.44
N ASN A 94 -7.19 24.02 8.10
CA ASN A 94 -7.65 25.20 8.84
C ASN A 94 -8.34 24.77 10.13
N LEU A 95 -8.50 25.69 11.10
CA LEU A 95 -9.14 25.39 12.39
C LEU A 95 -10.52 24.75 12.24
N GLN A 96 -11.39 25.32 11.40
CA GLN A 96 -12.75 24.79 11.21
C GLN A 96 -12.75 23.38 10.61
N GLU A 97 -11.87 23.12 9.64
CA GLU A 97 -11.70 21.80 9.03
C GLU A 97 -11.20 20.78 10.06
N LEU A 98 -10.22 21.17 10.87
CA LEU A 98 -9.67 20.36 11.95
C LEU A 98 -10.73 20.06 13.02
N CYS A 99 -11.57 21.04 13.38
CA CYS A 99 -12.67 20.84 14.32
C CYS A 99 -13.67 19.80 13.83
N VAL A 100 -14.04 19.84 12.55
CA VAL A 100 -14.97 18.85 11.98
C VAL A 100 -14.36 17.45 11.98
N LEU A 101 -13.12 17.31 11.50
CA LEU A 101 -12.46 16.00 11.48
C LEU A 101 -12.22 15.48 12.90
N TRP A 102 -11.88 16.35 13.86
CA TRP A 102 -11.66 15.98 15.24
C TRP A 102 -12.96 15.57 15.94
N ALA A 103 -14.06 16.29 15.71
CA ALA A 103 -15.37 15.92 16.23
C ALA A 103 -15.79 14.52 15.76
N MET A 104 -15.55 14.20 14.48
CA MET A 104 -15.77 12.85 13.93
C MET A 104 -14.91 11.77 14.63
N THR A 105 -13.65 12.07 14.96
CA THR A 105 -12.80 11.13 15.71
C THR A 105 -13.29 10.93 17.15
N ARG A 106 -13.77 11.99 17.81
CA ARG A 106 -14.26 11.94 19.20
C ARG A 106 -15.60 11.20 19.31
N SER A 107 -16.46 11.29 18.29
CA SER A 107 -17.69 10.48 18.20
C SER A 107 -17.43 9.04 17.75
N GLY A 108 -16.21 8.69 17.35
CA GLY A 108 -15.88 7.37 16.80
C GLY A 108 -16.49 7.08 15.43
N THR A 109 -17.00 8.10 14.74
CA THR A 109 -17.67 7.94 13.44
C THR A 109 -16.74 8.36 12.30
N LYS A 110 -16.55 7.48 11.31
CA LYS A 110 -15.76 7.78 10.11
C LYS A 110 -16.56 8.44 9.00
N THR A 111 -17.87 8.60 9.18
CA THR A 111 -18.76 9.16 8.19
C THR A 111 -19.49 10.38 8.72
N ILE A 112 -19.75 11.34 7.82
CA ILE A 112 -20.52 12.55 8.12
C ILE A 112 -21.43 12.87 6.94
N LYS A 113 -22.63 13.38 7.22
CA LYS A 113 -23.52 13.91 6.20
C LYS A 113 -23.32 15.42 6.13
N GLY A 114 -22.94 15.91 4.96
CA GLY A 114 -22.72 17.33 4.72
C GLY A 114 -23.66 17.86 3.64
N SER A 115 -23.98 19.15 3.70
CA SER A 115 -24.66 19.83 2.60
C SER A 115 -23.79 19.82 1.34
N PHE A 116 -24.42 19.68 0.17
CA PHE A 116 -23.73 19.67 -1.14
C PHE A 116 -22.92 20.96 -1.38
N SER A 117 -23.47 22.11 -0.98
CA SER A 117 -22.93 23.44 -1.26
C SER A 117 -21.91 23.92 -0.21
N ASN A 118 -21.73 23.19 0.89
CA ASN A 118 -20.94 23.70 1.99
C ASN A 118 -19.44 23.75 1.64
N HIS A 119 -18.87 24.96 1.69
CA HIS A 119 -17.46 25.21 1.34
C HIS A 119 -16.47 24.41 2.19
N LEU A 120 -16.79 24.15 3.47
CA LEU A 120 -15.92 23.38 4.36
C LEU A 120 -15.87 21.91 3.94
N MET A 121 -17.02 21.33 3.62
CA MET A 121 -17.12 19.94 3.10
C MET A 121 -16.41 19.79 1.75
N LEU A 122 -16.54 20.80 0.88
CA LEU A 122 -15.84 20.83 -0.41
C LEU A 122 -14.31 20.96 -0.24
N SER A 123 -13.85 21.84 0.66
CA SER A 123 -12.42 22.00 0.95
C SER A 123 -11.80 20.72 1.52
N LEU A 124 -12.46 20.09 2.50
CA LEU A 124 -12.03 18.80 3.05
C LEU A 124 -11.95 17.69 1.99
N ARG A 125 -12.86 17.71 1.01
CA ARG A 125 -12.83 16.77 -0.12
C ARG A 125 -11.67 17.07 -1.07
N GLN A 126 -11.45 18.34 -1.42
CA GLN A 126 -10.35 18.75 -2.30
C GLN A 126 -8.98 18.44 -1.69
N LYS A 127 -8.83 18.61 -0.38
CA LYS A 127 -7.61 18.24 0.38
C LYS A 127 -7.45 16.73 0.56
N GLY A 128 -8.43 15.91 0.18
CA GLY A 128 -8.41 14.46 0.31
C GLY A 128 -8.64 13.94 1.73
N CYS A 129 -9.17 14.76 2.64
CA CYS A 129 -9.53 14.36 4.01
C CYS A 129 -10.88 13.65 4.08
N LEU A 130 -11.74 13.87 3.10
CA LEU A 130 -13.04 13.22 2.96
C LEU A 130 -13.23 12.69 1.53
N HIS A 131 -13.82 11.51 1.43
CA HIS A 131 -14.24 10.91 0.17
C HIS A 131 -15.75 10.76 0.11
N LEU A 132 -16.30 10.83 -1.10
CA LEU A 132 -17.70 10.57 -1.33
C LEU A 132 -18.01 9.09 -1.18
N VAL A 133 -19.06 8.77 -0.44
CA VAL A 133 -19.61 7.42 -0.40
C VAL A 133 -20.63 7.30 -1.54
N SER A 134 -20.32 6.49 -2.54
CA SER A 134 -21.23 6.19 -3.65
C SER A 134 -22.45 5.41 -3.15
N GLY A 135 -23.66 5.79 -3.58
CA GLY A 135 -24.91 5.06 -3.30
C GLY A 135 -25.69 5.53 -2.06
N LEU A 136 -25.16 6.47 -1.28
CA LEU A 136 -25.84 7.09 -0.12
C LEU A 136 -25.99 8.60 -0.36
N GLN A 137 -26.72 8.98 -1.40
CA GLN A 137 -26.94 10.39 -1.75
C GLN A 137 -28.42 10.73 -1.50
N SER A 138 -28.66 11.80 -0.75
CA SER A 138 -29.98 12.43 -0.65
C SER A 138 -29.97 13.70 -1.50
N ALA A 139 -31.15 14.20 -1.88
CA ALA A 139 -31.30 15.34 -2.78
C ALA A 139 -30.44 16.57 -2.39
N ASN A 140 -30.29 16.83 -1.07
CA ASN A 140 -29.57 18.00 -0.56
C ASN A 140 -28.33 17.65 0.29
N GLN A 141 -28.02 16.37 0.48
CA GLN A 141 -26.96 15.93 1.39
C GLN A 141 -26.11 14.82 0.78
N LEU A 142 -24.80 14.94 0.97
CA LEU A 142 -23.81 13.95 0.56
C LEU A 142 -23.24 13.24 1.77
N HIS A 143 -23.07 11.92 1.66
CA HIS A 143 -22.35 11.15 2.64
C HIS A 143 -20.85 11.19 2.33
N HIS A 144 -20.08 11.62 3.32
CA HIS A 144 -18.62 11.69 3.28
C HIS A 144 -18.04 10.63 4.21
N ALA A 145 -16.93 10.02 3.81
CA ALA A 145 -16.13 9.10 4.61
C ALA A 145 -14.70 9.61 4.77
N MET A 146 -14.19 9.57 5.99
CA MET A 146 -12.81 9.90 6.31
C MET A 146 -11.91 8.67 6.07
N PRO A 147 -10.80 8.80 5.35
CA PRO A 147 -9.81 7.73 5.20
C PRO A 147 -9.20 7.33 6.54
N ASP A 148 -8.86 6.04 6.71
CA ASP A 148 -8.29 5.52 7.96
C ASP A 148 -7.00 6.22 8.39
N ASP A 149 -6.13 6.56 7.45
CA ASP A 149 -4.87 7.25 7.75
C ASP A 149 -5.11 8.66 8.31
N VAL A 150 -6.14 9.35 7.79
CA VAL A 150 -6.54 10.69 8.23
C VAL A 150 -7.21 10.59 9.61
N PHE A 151 -8.07 9.59 9.79
CA PHE A 151 -8.69 9.32 11.09
C PHE A 151 -7.64 9.09 12.17
N LYS A 152 -6.63 8.27 11.88
CA LYS A 152 -5.55 7.98 12.81
C LYS A 152 -4.76 9.23 13.19
N ILE A 153 -4.26 10.01 12.23
CA ILE A 153 -3.46 11.20 12.54
C ILE A 153 -4.27 12.27 13.29
N VAL A 154 -5.55 12.44 12.96
CA VAL A 154 -6.43 13.40 13.64
C VAL A 154 -6.78 12.92 15.05
N SER A 155 -6.98 11.61 15.27
CA SER A 155 -7.21 11.07 16.61
C SER A 155 -6.00 11.21 17.53
N GLU A 156 -4.79 11.10 16.98
CA GLU A 156 -3.55 11.17 17.75
C GLU A 156 -3.10 12.60 18.02
N ARG A 157 -3.28 13.52 17.07
CA ARG A 157 -2.68 14.87 17.10
C ARG A 157 -3.66 16.02 16.87
N GLY A 158 -4.94 15.72 16.62
CA GLY A 158 -5.93 16.73 16.22
C GLY A 158 -6.20 17.77 17.30
N TYR A 159 -6.30 17.35 18.56
CA TYR A 159 -6.49 18.25 19.69
C TYR A 159 -5.28 19.17 19.91
N ASP A 160 -4.08 18.59 19.91
CA ASP A 160 -2.83 19.33 20.14
C ASP A 160 -2.53 20.36 19.05
N ARG A 161 -3.04 20.13 17.83
CA ARG A 161 -2.85 21.03 16.70
C ARG A 161 -3.73 22.28 16.78
N MET A 162 -4.79 22.27 17.59
CA MET A 162 -5.66 23.44 17.78
C MET A 162 -4.94 24.55 18.56
N PRO A 163 -5.22 25.84 18.26
CA PRO A 163 -4.66 26.96 19.02
C PRO A 163 -4.94 26.84 20.52
N ASP A 164 -3.96 27.21 21.35
CA ASP A 164 -4.08 27.11 22.80
C ASP A 164 -5.27 27.91 23.34
N ASP A 165 -5.49 29.11 22.80
CA ASP A 165 -6.61 29.99 23.18
C ASP A 165 -7.97 29.35 22.87
N PHE A 166 -8.06 28.55 21.80
CA PHE A 166 -9.28 27.87 21.40
C PHE A 166 -9.54 26.63 22.27
N LYS A 167 -8.54 25.76 22.45
CA LYS A 167 -8.71 24.52 23.22
C LYS A 167 -8.89 24.74 24.72
N ASN A 168 -8.38 25.85 25.26
CA ASN A 168 -8.53 26.24 26.65
C ASN A 168 -9.79 27.10 26.89
N SER A 169 -10.58 27.39 25.85
CA SER A 169 -11.84 28.10 25.98
C SER A 169 -12.86 27.27 26.77
N VAL A 170 -13.56 27.91 27.71
CA VAL A 170 -14.70 27.31 28.43
C VAL A 170 -15.82 26.90 27.46
N ARG A 171 -15.87 27.53 26.28
CA ARG A 171 -16.86 27.27 25.23
C ARG A 171 -16.34 26.35 24.12
N PHE A 172 -15.17 25.72 24.30
CA PHE A 172 -14.54 24.90 23.27
C PHE A 172 -15.49 23.86 22.65
N GLU A 173 -16.19 23.07 23.49
CA GLU A 173 -17.09 22.04 22.97
C GLU A 173 -18.31 22.63 22.25
N ASP A 174 -18.82 23.77 22.72
CA ASP A 174 -19.93 24.47 22.09
C ASP A 174 -19.51 25.08 20.74
N GLU A 175 -18.31 25.65 20.66
CA GLU A 175 -17.73 26.22 19.44
C GLU A 175 -17.48 25.12 18.39
N VAL A 176 -16.91 23.99 18.79
CA VAL A 176 -16.75 22.82 17.91
C VAL A 176 -18.10 22.33 17.41
N ARG A 177 -19.09 22.19 18.30
CA ARG A 177 -20.44 21.75 17.93
C ARG A 177 -21.09 22.70 16.93
N ASN A 178 -20.96 24.01 17.14
CA ASN A 178 -21.50 25.02 16.24
C ASN A 178 -20.84 24.97 14.85
N ILE A 179 -19.52 24.77 14.78
CA ILE A 179 -18.78 24.62 13.51
C ILE A 179 -19.26 23.36 12.77
N VAL A 180 -19.39 22.24 13.47
CA VAL A 180 -19.87 20.98 12.87
C VAL A 180 -21.30 21.15 12.36
N GLN A 181 -22.19 21.73 13.17
CA GLN A 181 -23.57 21.96 12.79
C GLN A 181 -23.67 22.86 11.56
N ALA A 182 -22.93 23.96 11.52
CA ALA A 182 -22.86 24.84 10.36
C ALA A 182 -22.31 24.15 9.10
N ALA A 183 -21.48 23.12 9.25
CA ALA A 183 -20.96 22.33 8.13
C ALA A 183 -21.95 21.27 7.60
N THR A 184 -22.85 20.80 8.48
CA THR A 184 -23.82 19.74 8.17
C THR A 184 -25.22 20.26 7.84
N ASP A 185 -25.53 21.50 8.23
CA ASP A 185 -26.84 22.10 8.01
C ASP A 185 -27.09 22.37 6.52
N PRO A 186 -28.24 21.93 5.97
CA PRO A 186 -28.58 22.12 4.55
C PRO A 186 -29.01 23.55 4.20
N SER A 187 -29.16 24.44 5.20
CA SER A 187 -29.61 25.82 5.06
C SER A 187 -28.49 26.87 5.05
N SER A 188 -27.22 26.44 5.10
CA SER A 188 -26.03 27.30 5.01
C SER A 188 -25.51 27.48 3.58
#